data_AF-A0A2H0DKK7-F1
#
_entry.id   AF-A0A2H0DKK7-F1
#
_cell.length_a   1.000
_cell.length_b   1.000
_cell.length_c   1.000
_cell.angle_alpha   90.00
_cell.angle_beta   90.00
_cell.angle_gamma   90.00
#
_symmetry.space_group_name_H-M   'P 1'
#
loop_
_entity.id
_entity.type
_entity.pdbx_description
1 polymer ?
#
loop_
_entity_poly.entity_id
_entity_poly.type
_entity_poly.pdbx_seq_one_letter_code
_entity_poly.pdbx_strand_id
1 'polypeptide(L)'
;FYLTRSSYGKQRGGSFNPANEGVRIDFERNITGAQARLKNVAVHHKDYLAILKKYDGPDTFFYMDPPYPGTYNLHDFGFKEEQFLRAIKGLKAKPHGQGSAPTTRSRPCLIETPPAPYRRTSRTKVPCTK
;
A
#
# COMPACT_ATOMS: atom_id res chain seq x y z
N PHE A 1 14.38 0.51 11.76
CA PHE A 1 13.34 -0.53 11.97
C PHE A 1 12.79 -0.46 13.39
N TYR A 2 13.62 -0.66 14.42
CA TYR A 2 13.22 -0.61 15.84
C TYR A 2 12.36 0.61 16.20
N LEU A 3 12.86 1.83 15.95
CA LEU A 3 12.12 3.06 16.27
C LEU A 3 10.72 3.09 15.63
N THR A 4 10.60 2.87 14.31
CA THR A 4 9.29 2.80 13.64
C THR A 4 8.36 1.75 14.23
N ARG A 5 8.89 0.58 14.61
CA ARG A 5 8.09 -0.52 15.15
C ARG A 5 7.60 -0.22 16.56
N SER A 6 8.43 0.46 17.36
CA SER A 6 8.18 0.77 18.76
C SER A 6 7.43 2.10 18.96
N SER A 7 7.42 3.00 17.97
CA SER A 7 6.68 4.25 18.02
C SER A 7 5.16 4.09 17.90
N TYR A 8 4.40 4.97 18.55
CA TYR A 8 2.95 5.03 18.42
C TYR A 8 2.54 5.41 16.99
N GLY A 9 1.56 4.70 16.44
CA GLY A 9 1.12 4.89 15.04
C GLY A 9 2.21 4.69 13.98
N LYS A 10 3.37 4.11 14.33
CA LYS A 10 4.58 4.01 13.49
C LYS A 10 5.18 5.36 13.08
N GLN A 11 4.78 6.45 13.73
CA GLN A 11 5.29 7.79 13.45
C GLN A 11 6.58 8.04 14.22
N ARG A 12 7.66 8.35 13.51
CA ARG A 12 8.93 8.72 14.15
C ARG A 12 8.85 10.15 14.67
N GLY A 13 9.29 10.39 15.90
CA GLY A 13 9.39 11.74 16.48
C GLY A 13 8.21 12.16 17.39
N GLY A 14 7.19 11.30 17.54
CA GLY A 14 6.18 11.45 18.58
C GLY A 14 6.60 10.72 19.86
N SER A 15 5.71 9.86 20.36
CA SER A 15 5.94 9.01 21.54
C SER A 15 6.19 7.54 21.17
N PHE A 16 6.74 6.79 22.11
CA PHE A 16 6.74 5.33 22.05
C PHE A 16 5.33 4.78 22.31
N ASN A 17 5.03 3.61 21.73
CA ASN A 17 3.78 2.92 21.98
C ASN A 17 3.91 2.06 23.25
N PRO A 18 3.18 2.36 24.34
CA PRO A 18 3.25 1.57 25.57
C PRO A 18 2.90 0.09 25.35
N ALA A 19 2.03 -0.22 24.38
CA ALA A 19 1.66 -1.60 24.06
C ALA A 19 2.84 -2.44 23.50
N ASN A 20 3.95 -1.81 23.13
CA ASN A 20 5.16 -2.50 22.68
C ASN A 20 6.21 -2.67 23.79
N GLU A 21 5.94 -2.18 25.01
CA GLU A 21 6.85 -2.35 26.14
C GLU A 21 7.04 -3.85 26.47
N GLY A 22 8.28 -4.27 26.67
CA GLY A 22 8.62 -5.69 26.93
C GLY A 22 8.47 -6.63 25.74
N VAL A 23 7.91 -6.19 24.61
CA VAL A 23 7.75 -7.02 23.41
C VAL A 23 9.11 -7.26 22.76
N ARG A 24 9.57 -8.51 22.77
CA ARG A 24 10.82 -8.90 22.11
C ARG A 24 10.67 -8.85 20.60
N ILE A 25 11.66 -8.25 19.94
CA ILE A 25 11.75 -8.21 18.48
C ILE A 25 12.78 -9.25 18.05
N ASP A 26 12.34 -10.21 17.23
CA ASP A 26 13.22 -11.16 16.58
C ASP A 26 13.92 -10.48 15.39
N PHE A 27 15.07 -9.86 15.66
CA PHE A 27 15.81 -9.12 14.64
C PHE A 27 16.36 -10.04 13.55
N GLU A 28 16.90 -11.19 13.93
CA GLU A 28 17.52 -12.12 12.99
C GLU A 28 16.52 -12.58 11.94
N ARG A 29 15.35 -13.08 12.37
CA ARG A 29 14.30 -13.51 11.44
C ARG A 29 13.79 -12.38 10.56
N ASN A 30 13.61 -11.17 11.12
CA ASN A 30 13.11 -10.02 10.35
C ASN A 30 14.11 -9.58 9.28
N ILE A 31 15.40 -9.51 9.62
CA ILE A 31 16.44 -9.05 8.69
C ILE A 31 16.73 -10.10 7.64
N THR A 32 16.88 -11.37 8.02
CA THR A 32 17.09 -12.48 7.06
C THR A 32 15.92 -12.66 6.11
N GLY A 33 14.68 -12.57 6.62
CA GLY A 33 13.48 -12.61 5.79
C GLY A 33 13.39 -11.44 4.81
N ALA A 34 13.73 -10.22 5.25
CA ALA A 34 13.78 -9.06 4.36
C ALA A 34 14.89 -9.18 3.30
N GLN A 35 16.09 -9.64 3.69
CA GLN A 35 17.21 -9.87 2.80
C GLN A 35 16.85 -10.86 1.68
N ALA A 36 16.23 -11.99 2.02
CA ALA A 36 15.82 -13.00 1.04
C ALA A 36 14.82 -12.44 0.02
N ARG A 37 13.84 -11.67 0.48
CA ARG A 37 12.82 -11.04 -0.40
C ARG A 37 13.40 -9.96 -1.31
N LEU A 38 14.42 -9.23 -0.84
CA LEU A 38 15.01 -8.11 -1.58
C LEU A 38 16.19 -8.52 -2.49
N LYS A 39 16.59 -9.80 -2.48
CA LYS A 39 17.77 -10.30 -3.21
C LYS A 39 17.82 -9.89 -4.70
N ASN A 40 16.67 -9.87 -5.36
CA ASN A 40 16.56 -9.57 -6.79
C ASN A 40 15.75 -8.28 -7.06
N VAL A 41 15.75 -7.33 -6.13
CA VAL A 41 14.95 -6.10 -6.20
C VAL A 41 15.86 -4.88 -6.38
N ALA A 42 15.52 -4.01 -7.33
CA ALA A 42 16.14 -2.69 -7.45
C ALA A 42 15.29 -1.64 -6.74
N VAL A 43 15.83 -1.00 -5.70
CA VAL A 43 15.15 0.06 -4.94
C VAL A 43 15.55 1.43 -5.47
N HIS A 44 14.56 2.28 -5.76
CA HIS A 44 14.79 3.64 -6.25
C HIS A 44 14.14 4.65 -5.30
N HIS A 45 14.85 5.73 -5.00
CA HIS A 45 14.30 6.91 -4.32
C HIS A 45 14.23 8.06 -5.33
N LYS A 46 13.14 8.10 -6.10
CA LYS A 46 12.90 9.07 -7.18
C LYS A 46 11.40 9.36 -7.31
N ASP A 47 11.10 10.45 -8.01
CA ASP A 47 9.74 10.72 -8.46
C ASP A 47 9.20 9.57 -9.34
N TYR A 48 7.92 9.24 -9.16
CA TYR A 48 7.29 8.10 -9.82
C TYR A 48 7.29 8.25 -11.34
N LEU A 49 7.22 9.46 -11.90
CA LEU A 49 7.25 9.68 -13.35
C LEU A 49 8.58 9.25 -13.97
N ALA A 50 9.69 9.45 -13.24
CA ALA A 50 11.00 8.99 -13.68
C ALA A 50 11.09 7.46 -13.69
N ILE A 51 10.42 6.78 -12.74
CA ILE A 51 10.35 5.32 -12.68
C ILE A 51 9.48 4.76 -13.81
N LEU A 52 8.31 5.37 -14.04
CA LEU A 52 7.43 5.00 -15.14
C LEU A 52 8.18 5.09 -16.48
N LYS A 53 8.82 6.22 -16.77
CA LYS A 53 9.60 6.40 -18.01
C LYS A 53 10.73 5.37 -18.16
N LYS A 54 11.40 5.02 -17.06
CA LYS A 54 12.54 4.09 -17.09
C LYS A 54 12.12 2.66 -17.42
N TYR A 55 10.98 2.22 -16.91
CA TYR A 55 10.51 0.83 -17.04
C TYR A 55 9.33 0.67 -17.98
N ASP A 56 8.90 1.72 -18.70
CA ASP A 56 7.80 1.63 -19.67
C ASP A 56 8.19 0.73 -20.86
N GLY A 57 7.77 -0.53 -20.77
CA GLY A 57 8.04 -1.57 -21.75
C GLY A 57 6.83 -2.51 -21.87
N PRO A 58 6.69 -3.22 -23.01
CA PRO A 58 5.53 -4.07 -23.29
C PRO A 58 5.36 -5.23 -22.29
N ASP A 59 6.47 -5.73 -21.72
CA ASP A 59 6.48 -6.83 -20.75
C ASP A 59 6.49 -6.35 -19.29
N THR A 60 6.44 -5.02 -19.07
CA THR A 60 6.45 -4.45 -17.72
C THR A 60 5.04 -4.50 -17.12
N PHE A 61 4.98 -4.90 -15.86
CA PHE A 61 3.78 -4.78 -15.04
C PHE A 61 3.98 -3.71 -13.96
N PHE A 62 3.08 -2.74 -13.90
CA PHE A 62 3.09 -1.69 -12.87
C PHE A 62 1.99 -1.93 -11.84
N TYR A 63 2.39 -2.03 -10.57
CA TYR A 63 1.50 -1.93 -9.41
C TYR A 63 1.64 -0.52 -8.83
N MET A 64 0.53 0.21 -8.73
CA MET A 64 0.52 1.61 -8.28
C MET A 64 -0.43 1.78 -7.10
N ASP A 65 0.10 2.32 -6.00
CA ASP A 65 -0.64 2.62 -4.77
C ASP A 65 -0.46 4.12 -4.43
N PRO A 66 -1.11 5.02 -5.20
CA PRO A 66 -0.98 6.45 -5.00
C PRO A 66 -1.68 6.91 -3.72
N PRO A 67 -1.30 8.08 -3.15
CA PRO A 67 -2.04 8.69 -2.05
C PRO A 67 -3.51 8.90 -2.42
N TYR A 68 -4.42 8.32 -1.63
CA TYR A 68 -5.85 8.41 -1.88
C TYR A 68 -6.43 9.75 -1.39
N PRO A 69 -7.14 10.52 -2.25
CA PRO A 69 -7.78 11.77 -1.84
C PRO A 69 -8.80 11.53 -0.70
N GLY A 70 -8.79 12.41 0.31
CA GLY A 70 -9.83 12.47 1.34
C GLY A 70 -9.86 11.35 2.38
N THR A 71 -8.95 10.37 2.31
CA THR A 71 -8.91 9.22 3.25
C THR A 71 -7.82 9.33 4.31
N TYR A 72 -6.69 9.97 4.01
CA TYR A 72 -5.58 10.13 4.95
C TYR A 72 -4.94 11.53 4.86
N ASN A 73 -5.49 12.47 5.62
CA ASN A 73 -5.08 13.88 5.59
C ASN A 73 -3.92 14.21 6.56
N LEU A 74 -3.07 13.24 6.91
CA LEU A 74 -1.99 13.51 7.89
C LEU A 74 -0.83 14.32 7.29
N HIS A 75 -0.60 14.24 5.97
CA HIS A 75 0.48 14.96 5.28
C HIS A 75 0.06 15.36 3.87
N ASP A 76 0.45 16.56 3.43
CA ASP A 76 0.40 16.94 2.02
C ASP A 76 1.62 16.33 1.32
N PHE A 77 1.35 15.39 0.40
CA PHE A 77 2.39 14.70 -0.36
C PHE A 77 2.74 15.41 -1.66
N GLY A 78 2.15 16.58 -1.95
CA GLY A 78 2.32 17.28 -3.23
C GLY A 78 1.84 16.47 -4.44
N PHE A 79 1.01 15.44 -4.20
CA PHE A 79 0.52 14.52 -5.21
C PHE A 79 -0.66 15.14 -5.97
N LYS A 80 -0.56 15.18 -7.30
CA LYS A 80 -1.60 15.69 -8.19
C LYS A 80 -2.23 14.55 -8.98
N GLU A 81 -3.50 14.27 -8.71
CA GLU A 81 -4.23 13.15 -9.32
C GLU A 81 -4.32 13.29 -10.84
N GLU A 82 -4.51 14.50 -11.36
CA GLU A 82 -4.61 14.75 -12.80
C GLU A 82 -3.31 14.42 -13.53
N GLN A 83 -2.17 14.71 -12.90
CA GLN A 83 -0.84 14.40 -13.44
C GLN A 83 -0.63 12.88 -13.48
N PHE A 84 -1.06 12.18 -12.44
CA PHE A 84 -0.97 10.72 -12.34
C PHE A 84 -1.85 10.02 -13.40
N LEU A 85 -3.10 10.45 -13.56
CA LEU A 85 -4.01 9.90 -14.58
C LEU A 85 -3.49 10.13 -16.01
N ARG A 86 -2.88 11.30 -16.26
CA ARG A 86 -2.21 11.58 -17.54
C ARG A 86 -1.03 10.66 -17.79
N ALA A 87 -0.22 10.39 -16.77
CA ALA A 87 0.94 9.50 -16.89
C ALA A 87 0.51 8.06 -17.22
N ILE A 88 -0.52 7.53 -16.55
CA ILE A 88 -1.01 6.16 -16.78
C ILE A 88 -1.54 5.97 -18.21
N LYS A 89 -2.28 6.95 -18.73
CA LYS A 89 -2.85 6.89 -20.09
C LYS A 89 -1.77 6.78 -21.18
N GLY A 90 -0.56 7.26 -20.91
CA GLY A 90 0.55 7.25 -21.85
C GLY A 90 1.45 6.01 -21.80
N LEU A 91 1.19 5.06 -20.90
CA LEU A 91 2.04 3.88 -20.73
C LEU A 91 1.76 2.81 -21.79
N LYS A 92 2.83 2.16 -22.23
CA LYS A 92 2.78 0.97 -23.10
C LYS A 92 2.55 -0.30 -22.28
N ALA A 93 3.07 -0.32 -21.06
CA ALA A 93 2.81 -1.35 -20.07
C ALA A 93 1.33 -1.39 -19.68
N LYS A 94 0.78 -2.56 -19.33
CA LYS A 94 -0.61 -2.68 -18.86
C LYS A 94 -0.72 -2.19 -17.40
N PRO A 95 -1.40 -1.07 -17.12
CA PRO A 95 -1.64 -0.64 -15.74
C PRO A 95 -2.79 -1.46 -15.14
N HIS A 96 -2.64 -1.96 -13.92
CA HIS A 96 -3.77 -2.50 -13.17
C HIS A 96 -4.22 -1.50 -12.11
N GLY A 97 -5.41 -0.93 -12.31
CA GLY A 97 -6.11 -0.04 -11.39
C GLY A 97 -7.61 -0.14 -11.67
N GLN A 98 -8.32 -0.84 -10.78
CA GLN A 98 -9.78 -0.99 -10.65
C GLN A 98 -10.63 -0.96 -11.94
N GLY A 99 -11.03 -2.15 -12.41
CA GLY A 99 -12.22 -2.31 -13.26
C GLY A 99 -12.01 -2.83 -14.69
N SER A 100 -11.41 -4.00 -14.89
CA SER A 100 -11.79 -4.88 -16.02
C SER A 100 -11.28 -6.30 -15.78
N ALA A 101 -12.13 -7.28 -16.09
CA ALA A 101 -11.89 -8.70 -15.87
C ALA A 101 -10.72 -9.22 -16.73
N PRO A 102 -9.88 -10.12 -16.21
CA PRO A 102 -8.78 -10.69 -17.00
C PRO A 102 -9.32 -11.65 -18.06
N THR A 103 -9.11 -11.32 -19.34
CA THR A 103 -9.22 -12.28 -20.43
C THR A 103 -8.05 -13.26 -20.38
N THR A 104 -8.40 -14.48 -19.96
CA THR A 104 -7.75 -15.79 -20.02
C THR A 104 -6.48 -15.91 -20.87
N ARG A 105 -5.33 -16.17 -20.23
CA ARG A 105 -4.53 -17.43 -20.33
C ARG A 105 -3.16 -17.27 -19.66
N SER A 106 -3.06 -17.74 -18.41
CA SER A 106 -2.10 -18.77 -17.97
C SER A 106 -1.98 -18.76 -16.44
N ARG A 107 -2.36 -19.90 -15.86
CA ARG A 107 -2.23 -20.33 -14.45
C ARG A 107 -3.11 -19.59 -13.42
N PRO A 108 -4.09 -20.26 -12.79
CA PRO A 108 -4.88 -19.66 -11.72
C PRO A 108 -4.01 -19.62 -10.46
N CYS A 109 -3.50 -18.44 -10.10
CA CYS A 109 -3.14 -18.20 -8.71
C CYS A 109 -4.45 -17.86 -8.00
N LEU A 110 -4.98 -18.83 -7.26
CA LEU A 110 -6.15 -18.67 -6.40
C LEU A 110 -5.85 -17.52 -5.43
N ILE A 111 -6.50 -16.38 -5.60
CA ILE A 111 -6.57 -15.35 -4.56
C ILE A 111 -8.05 -15.25 -4.25
N GLU A 112 -8.48 -15.99 -3.23
CA GLU A 112 -9.75 -15.71 -2.58
C GLU A 112 -9.69 -14.26 -2.09
N THR A 113 -10.57 -13.42 -2.63
CA THR A 113 -10.78 -12.07 -2.11
C THR A 113 -11.32 -12.20 -0.68
N PRO A 114 -10.64 -11.68 0.36
CA PRO A 114 -11.23 -11.63 1.68
C PRO A 114 -12.46 -10.71 1.63
N PRO A 115 -13.55 -11.04 2.37
CA PRO A 115 -14.76 -10.23 2.37
C PRO A 115 -14.45 -8.81 2.87
N ALA A 116 -14.96 -7.81 2.15
CA ALA A 116 -14.78 -6.39 2.40
C ALA A 116 -15.02 -6.04 3.88
N PRO A 117 -14.11 -5.30 4.55
CA PRO A 117 -14.38 -4.85 5.90
C PRO A 117 -15.30 -3.62 5.85
N TYR A 118 -16.29 -3.64 6.74
CA TYR A 118 -16.93 -2.46 7.32
C TYR A 118 -18.05 -1.77 6.52
N ARG A 119 -19.23 -2.40 6.47
CA ARG A 119 -20.50 -1.66 6.39
C ARG A 119 -20.75 -1.05 7.77
N ARG A 120 -20.61 0.27 7.90
CA ARG A 120 -20.99 1.02 9.10
C ARG A 120 -22.51 0.89 9.26
N THR A 121 -23.00 -0.09 10.03
CA THR A 121 -24.41 -0.15 10.40
C THR A 121 -24.70 1.02 11.32
N SER A 122 -25.49 1.99 10.86
CA SER A 122 -26.09 3.01 11.70
C SER A 122 -26.90 2.31 12.80
N ARG A 123 -26.36 2.25 14.01
CA ARG A 123 -27.05 1.78 15.21
C ARG A 123 -28.06 2.87 15.59
N THR A 124 -29.27 2.80 15.05
CA THR A 124 -30.41 3.55 15.60
C THR A 124 -30.64 3.07 17.03
N LYS A 125 -30.51 3.99 18.01
CA LYS A 125 -30.93 3.74 19.38
C LYS A 125 -32.45 3.59 19.39
N VAL A 126 -32.93 2.40 19.72
CA VAL A 126 -34.34 2.18 20.08
C VAL A 126 -34.51 2.63 21.53
N PRO A 127 -35.48 3.49 21.87
CA PRO A 127 -35.70 3.90 23.25
C PRO A 127 -36.34 2.76 24.03
N CYS A 128 -35.79 2.47 25.22
CA CYS A 128 -36.35 1.52 26.16
C CYS A 128 -37.56 2.20 26.85
N THR A 129 -38.77 1.73 26.58
CA THR A 129 -39.94 2.04 27.40
C THR A 129 -39.98 1.08 28.60
N LYS A 130 -40.42 1.61 29.75
CA LYS A 130 -40.47 0.95 31.06
C LYS A 130 -41.35 -0.30 31.08
#